data_AF-A0A1Q9MUY5-F1
#
_entry.id   AF-A0A1Q9MUY5-F1
#
_cell.length_a   1.000
_cell.length_b   1.000
_cell.length_c   1.000
_cell.angle_alpha   90.00
_cell.angle_beta   90.00
_cell.angle_gamma   90.00
#
_symmetry.space_group_name_H-M   'P 1'
#
loop_
_entity.id
_entity.type
_entity.pdbx_description
1 polymer ?
#
loop_
_entity_poly.entity_id
_entity_poly.type
_entity_poly.pdbx_seq_one_letter_code
_entity_poly.pdbx_strand_id
1 'polypeptide(L)' 'MMFMQKYIELLQSGELTTHIYHITEKKKVKDLLQQLNLQDKYFAILIDGRRGKPEDVLEEGSEIMILPKIAGG' A
#
# COMPACT_ATOMS: atom_id res chain seq x y z
N MET A 1 -11.14 -14.09 14.69
CA MET A 1 -10.54 -14.56 13.42
C MET A 1 -11.08 -13.67 12.30
N MET A 2 -10.50 -12.47 12.12
CA MET A 2 -11.15 -11.37 11.37
C MET A 2 -10.16 -10.57 10.49
N PHE A 3 -9.00 -11.14 10.18
CA PHE A 3 -7.98 -10.48 9.34
C PHE A 3 -8.03 -10.95 7.87
N MET A 4 -8.49 -12.18 7.61
CA MET A 4 -8.54 -12.74 6.25
C MET A 4 -9.76 -12.27 5.42
N GLN A 5 -10.89 -11.94 6.04
CA GLN A 5 -12.07 -11.47 5.29
C GLN A 5 -11.80 -10.12 4.60
N LYS A 6 -11.20 -9.18 5.34
CA LYS A 6 -10.87 -7.85 4.79
C LYS A 6 -9.89 -7.93 3.61
N TYR A 7 -8.96 -8.90 3.63
CA TYR A 7 -8.00 -9.11 2.55
C TYR A 7 -8.67 -9.55 1.23
N ILE A 8 -9.71 -10.39 1.31
CA ILE A 8 -10.43 -10.90 0.12
C ILE A 8 -11.37 -9.83 -0.46
N GLU A 9 -12.02 -9.02 0.39
CA GLU A 9 -12.87 -7.92 -0.06
C GLU A 9 -12.07 -6.83 -0.82
N LEU A 10 -10.80 -6.61 -0.43
CA LEU A 10 -9.91 -5.64 -1.07
C LEU A 10 -9.42 -6.07 -2.47
N LEU A 11 -9.35 -7.36 -2.75
CA LEU A 11 -8.92 -7.88 -4.06
C LEU A 11 -10.05 -7.91 -5.10
N GLN A 12 -11.32 -7.92 -4.65
CA GLN A 12 -12.48 -8.13 -5.51
C GLN A 12 -13.09 -6.84 -6.10
N SER A 13 -12.76 -5.65 -5.59
CA SER A 13 -13.50 -4.43 -5.99
C SER A 13 -13.14 -3.88 -7.38
N GLY A 14 -11.94 -4.15 -7.92
CA GLY A 14 -11.53 -3.59 -9.22
C GLY A 14 -11.55 -2.06 -9.28
N GLU A 15 -11.76 -1.38 -8.15
CA GLU A 15 -11.79 0.07 -8.06
C GLU A 15 -10.37 0.60 -7.91
N LEU A 16 -10.07 1.71 -8.58
CA LEU A 16 -8.90 2.57 -8.40
C LEU A 16 -8.92 3.22 -7.00
N THR A 17 -9.09 2.40 -5.96
CA THR A 17 -9.33 2.83 -4.60
C THR A 17 -8.01 3.04 -3.90
N THR A 18 -7.89 4.19 -3.27
CA THR A 18 -6.82 4.49 -2.34
C THR A 18 -6.81 3.45 -1.23
N HIS A 19 -5.69 2.73 -1.09
CA HIS A 19 -5.54 1.77 -0.01
C HIS A 19 -4.74 2.38 1.15
N ILE A 20 -5.34 2.43 2.33
CA ILE A 20 -4.69 2.86 3.56
C ILE A 20 -4.33 1.63 4.39
N TYR A 21 -3.04 1.49 4.71
CA TYR A 21 -2.50 0.41 5.52
C TYR A 21 -1.84 0.96 6.78
N HIS A 22 -2.15 0.34 7.92
CA HIS A 22 -1.43 0.59 9.17
C HIS A 22 -0.41 -0.53 9.38
N ILE A 23 0.84 -0.14 9.63
CA ILE A 23 1.95 -1.09 9.73
C ILE A 23 2.04 -1.65 11.14
N THR A 24 1.93 -2.98 11.24
CA THR A 24 1.99 -3.72 12.51
C THR A 24 3.36 -4.34 12.77
N GLU A 25 4.22 -4.40 11.76
CA GLU A 25 5.55 -4.97 11.85
C GLU A 25 6.50 -4.25 10.89
N LYS A 26 7.75 -4.10 11.31
CA LYS A 26 8.79 -3.42 10.54
C LYS A 26 9.04 -4.15 9.22
N LYS A 27 8.81 -3.48 8.09
CA LYS A 27 9.02 -4.05 6.74
C LYS A 27 9.44 -2.97 5.74
N LYS A 28 9.97 -3.32 4.58
CA LYS A 28 10.18 -2.32 3.52
C LYS A 28 8.92 -2.11 2.69
N VAL A 29 8.78 -0.92 2.15
CA VAL A 29 7.71 -0.60 1.20
C VAL A 29 7.68 -1.59 0.03
N LYS A 30 8.83 -1.93 -0.55
CA LYS A 30 8.91 -2.90 -1.65
C LYS A 30 8.33 -4.27 -1.28
N ASP A 31 8.52 -4.71 -0.04
CA ASP A 31 8.08 -6.04 0.40
C ASP A 31 6.55 -6.03 0.55
N LEU A 32 6.00 -4.92 1.06
CA LEU A 32 4.54 -4.69 1.09
C LEU A 32 3.94 -4.68 -0.32
N LEU A 33 4.55 -3.96 -1.26
CA LEU A 33 4.06 -3.92 -2.65
C LEU A 33 4.09 -5.32 -3.30
N GLN A 34 5.16 -6.09 -3.08
CA GLN A 34 5.27 -7.45 -3.58
C GLN A 34 4.19 -8.38 -3.00
N GLN A 35 3.93 -8.27 -1.68
CA GLN A 35 2.85 -9.03 -1.02
C GLN A 35 1.47 -8.73 -1.64
N LEU A 36 1.24 -7.47 -2.01
CA LEU A 36 0.00 -7.03 -2.63
C LEU A 36 -0.02 -7.22 -4.16
N ASN A 37 1.06 -7.78 -4.74
CA ASN A 37 1.25 -7.91 -6.19
C ASN A 37 1.09 -6.58 -6.96
N LEU A 38 1.53 -5.48 -6.35
CA LEU A 38 1.49 -4.13 -6.92
C LEU A 38 2.87 -3.75 -7.48
N GLN A 39 2.89 -3.11 -8.64
CA GLN A 39 4.12 -2.57 -9.23
C GLN A 39 4.24 -1.08 -8.95
N ASP A 40 5.33 -0.67 -8.29
CA ASP A 40 5.65 0.72 -7.92
C ASP A 40 5.56 1.72 -9.09
N LYS A 41 5.79 1.26 -10.33
CA LYS A 41 5.67 2.10 -11.52
C LYS A 41 4.24 2.63 -11.73
N TYR A 42 3.21 1.89 -11.31
CA TYR A 42 1.80 2.27 -11.46
C TYR A 42 1.19 2.92 -10.21
N PHE A 43 1.91 2.96 -9.08
CA PHE A 43 1.35 3.46 -7.82
C PHE A 43 2.25 4.51 -7.17
N ALA A 44 1.66 5.59 -6.68
CA ALA A 44 2.29 6.52 -5.76
C ALA A 44 2.09 6.03 -4.32
N ILE A 45 3.12 6.20 -3.50
CA ILE A 45 3.16 5.70 -2.13
C ILE A 45 3.38 6.90 -1.22
N LEU A 46 2.51 7.06 -0.25
CA LEU A 46 2.68 8.02 0.84
C LEU A 46 2.88 7.25 2.14
N ILE A 47 3.86 7.68 2.92
CA ILE A 47 4.17 7.19 4.26
C ILE A 47 3.95 8.39 5.18
N ASP A 48 3.00 8.29 6.11
CA ASP A 48 2.64 9.36 7.03
C ASP A 48 2.39 10.72 6.31
N GLY A 49 1.73 10.65 5.15
CA GLY A 49 1.43 11.81 4.30
C GLY A 49 2.59 12.33 3.44
N ARG A 50 3.79 11.74 3.51
CA ARG A 50 4.96 12.12 2.70
C ARG A 50 5.24 11.09 1.62
N ARG A 51 5.75 11.53 0.47
CA ARG A 51 6.09 10.62 -0.63
C ARG A 51 7.17 9.63 -0.18
N GLY A 52 6.83 8.35 -0.23
CA GLY A 52 7.72 7.23 0.07
C GLY A 52 8.36 6.66 -1.19
N LYS A 53 9.45 5.92 -0.98
CA LYS A 53 10.19 5.15 -1.98
C LYS A 53 10.11 3.65 -1.65
N PRO A 54 10.28 2.75 -2.65
CA PRO A 54 10.29 1.30 -2.41
C PRO A 54 11.35 0.83 -1.40
N GLU A 55 12.45 1.57 -1.27
CA GLU A 55 13.54 1.27 -0.34
C GLU A 55 13.29 1.74 1.10
N ASP A 56 12.28 2.59 1.32
CA ASP A 56 11.97 3.12 2.64
C ASP A 56 11.50 2.00 3.58
N VAL A 57 11.91 2.13 4.83
CA VAL A 57 11.56 1.22 5.91
C VAL A 57 10.32 1.76 6.60
N LEU A 58 9.33 0.89 6.74
CA LEU A 58 8.09 1.16 7.44
C LEU A 58 8.24 0.71 8.87
N GLU A 59 8.07 1.64 9.80
CA GLU A 59 8.07 1.35 11.23
C GLU A 59 6.66 0.95 11.70
N GLU A 60 6.59 0.28 12.84
CA GLU A 60 5.31 -0.02 13.47
C GLU A 60 4.55 1.27 13.80
N GLY A 61 3.26 1.32 13.45
CA GLY A 61 2.41 2.48 13.62
C GLY A 61 2.38 3.44 12.43
N SER A 62 3.27 3.31 11.44
CA SER A 62 3.21 4.14 10.23
C SER A 62 1.95 3.88 9.42
N GLU A 63 1.42 4.95 8.82
CA GLU A 63 0.31 4.90 7.87
C GLU A 63 0.85 4.95 6.44
N ILE A 64 0.41 4.00 5.61
CA ILE A 64 0.76 3.92 4.20
C ILE A 64 -0.48 4.16 3.36
N MET A 65 -0.39 5.10 2.43
CA MET A 65 -1.39 5.30 1.41
C MET A 65 -0.82 4.91 0.05
N ILE A 66 -1.50 3.99 -0.62
CA ILE A 66 -1.14 3.54 -1.97
C ILE A 66 -2.20 4.07 -2.93
N LEU A 67 -1.75 4.90 -3.88
CA LEU A 67 -2.58 5.62 -4.83
C LEU A 67 -2.22 5.14 -6.24
N PRO A 68 -3.18 4.79 -7.11
CA PRO A 68 -2.86 4.58 -8.53
C PRO A 68 -2.32 5.89 -9.11
N LYS A 69 -1.20 5.80 -9.85
CA LYS A 69 -0.74 6.90 -10.70
C LYS A 69 -1.72 7.01 -11.85
N ILE A 70 -2.73 7.84 -11.67
CA ILE A 70 -3.59 8.27 -12.75
C ILE A 70 -2.69 9.14 -13.64
N ALA A 71 -2.22 8.57 -14.75
CA ALA A 71 -1.65 9.35 -15.83
C ALA A 71 -2.82 10.12 -16.47
N GLY A 72 -3.25 11.20 -15.81
CA GLY A 72 -4.09 12.21 -16.44
C GLY A 72 -3.27 12.82 -17.56
N GLY A 73 -3.71 12.61 -18.80
CA GLY A 73 -3.26 13.42 -19.94
C GLY A 73 -3.67 14.86 -19.78
#